data_AF-A0A6J4R4K4-F1
#
_entry.id   AF-A0A6J4R4K4-F1
#
_cell.length_a   1.000
_cell.length_b   1.000
_cell.length_c   1.000
_cell.angle_alpha   90.00
_cell.angle_beta   90.00
_cell.angle_gamma   90.00
#
_symmetry.space_group_name_H-M   'P 1'
#
loop_
_entity.id
_entity.type
_entity.pdbx_description
1 polymer ?
#
loop_
_entity_poly.entity_id
_entity_poly.type
_entity_poly.pdbx_seq_one_letter_code
_entity_poly.pdbx_strand_id
1 'polypeptide(L)'
;MSVPPPSVAPPAHPGSVPDRAGADRMREIVLELPAGRGWRRRPGELVLRGSELHLTLPGVLTDTFRLPGGRVEVAAVDRAAHGREVEHGRFPVLQRLSPTSIVPFEQGFQGWVWTTRSGSGLPTLAESPDALPNLALVFVKPLDGDEVARCFEPAWVRALAARSPLGSPSVPGLLIPVGDVPAAEDAFRRFGVLGPITDREVPPTMRRHLPGDRPADPRIPVDEGARVRTSVAPPGRS
;
A
#
# COMPACT_ATOMS: atom_id res chain seq x y z
N MET A 1 57.00 -44.25 -34.74
CA MET A 1 56.02 -44.70 -33.73
C MET A 1 56.41 -44.03 -32.42
N SER A 2 55.60 -43.08 -31.94
CA SER A 2 55.90 -42.32 -30.71
C SER A 2 54.89 -42.68 -29.64
N VAL A 3 55.37 -43.20 -28.52
CA VAL A 3 54.58 -43.51 -27.32
C VAL A 3 54.65 -42.28 -26.40
N PRO A 4 53.52 -41.74 -25.88
CA PRO A 4 53.56 -40.63 -24.94
C PRO A 4 53.90 -41.09 -23.51
N PRO A 5 54.57 -40.25 -22.69
CA PRO A 5 54.80 -40.53 -21.27
C PRO A 5 53.51 -40.40 -20.42
N PRO A 6 53.44 -41.06 -19.24
CA PRO A 6 52.24 -41.12 -18.42
C PRO A 6 51.88 -39.78 -17.75
N SER A 7 50.57 -39.53 -17.67
CA SER A 7 49.93 -38.35 -17.06
C SER A 7 50.34 -38.15 -15.60
N VAL A 8 50.83 -36.95 -15.28
CA VAL A 8 50.87 -36.43 -13.91
C VAL A 8 49.63 -35.56 -13.71
N ALA A 9 48.76 -35.95 -12.79
CA ALA A 9 47.57 -35.21 -12.43
C ALA A 9 47.94 -33.87 -11.73
N PRO A 10 47.33 -32.74 -12.11
CA PRO A 10 47.47 -31.50 -11.36
C PRO A 10 46.72 -31.58 -10.01
N PRO A 11 47.18 -30.85 -8.98
CA PRO A 11 46.68 -30.94 -7.61
C PRO A 11 45.21 -30.53 -7.51
N ALA A 12 44.47 -31.21 -6.64
CA ALA A 12 43.09 -30.91 -6.31
C ALA A 12 42.95 -29.45 -5.82
N HIS A 13 42.28 -28.60 -6.61
CA HIS A 13 41.72 -27.37 -6.09
C HIS A 13 40.48 -27.71 -5.28
N PRO A 14 40.38 -27.25 -4.01
CA PRO A 14 39.14 -27.39 -3.25
C PRO A 14 38.04 -26.66 -4.00
N GLY A 15 37.01 -27.43 -4.37
CA GLY A 15 35.77 -26.91 -4.90
C GLY A 15 35.11 -26.00 -3.89
N SER A 16 35.37 -24.70 -4.01
CA SER A 16 34.44 -23.67 -3.57
C SER A 16 33.44 -23.50 -4.71
N VAL A 17 32.42 -24.36 -4.72
CA VAL A 17 31.13 -23.99 -5.31
C VAL A 17 30.78 -22.65 -4.67
N PRO A 18 30.49 -21.57 -5.42
CA PRO A 18 29.90 -20.40 -4.80
C PRO A 18 28.55 -20.88 -4.28
N ASP A 19 28.52 -21.09 -2.97
CA ASP A 19 27.36 -21.43 -2.21
C ASP A 19 26.28 -20.42 -2.64
N ARG A 20 25.20 -20.90 -3.24
CA ARG A 20 23.97 -20.13 -3.52
C ARG A 20 23.26 -19.79 -2.20
N ALA A 21 24.01 -19.54 -1.13
CA ALA A 21 23.59 -19.00 0.15
C ALA A 21 23.64 -17.46 0.10
N GLY A 22 23.10 -16.89 -0.98
CA GLY A 22 22.80 -15.47 -1.12
C GLY A 22 21.30 -15.22 -1.16
N ALA A 23 20.49 -16.16 -0.68
CA ALA A 23 19.10 -15.90 -0.32
C ALA A 23 19.12 -15.01 0.92
N ASP A 24 19.33 -13.72 0.66
CA ASP A 24 19.20 -12.63 1.61
C ASP A 24 17.90 -12.85 2.37
N ARG A 25 18.04 -13.27 3.63
CA ARG A 25 16.92 -13.47 4.54
C ARG A 25 16.37 -12.08 4.79
N MET A 26 15.44 -11.62 3.96
CA MET A 26 14.76 -10.37 4.21
C MET A 26 14.12 -10.49 5.60
N ARG A 27 14.76 -9.82 6.56
CA ARG A 27 14.29 -9.75 7.94
C ARG A 27 12.91 -9.15 7.91
N GLU A 28 12.04 -9.65 8.76
CA GLU A 28 10.71 -9.09 8.96
C GLU A 28 10.84 -7.60 9.30
N ILE A 29 10.23 -6.75 8.49
CA ILE A 29 10.17 -5.30 8.74
C ILE A 29 8.72 -4.97 9.09
N VAL A 30 8.53 -4.39 10.27
CA VAL A 30 7.22 -3.96 10.77
C VAL A 30 7.15 -2.44 10.67
N LEU A 31 6.12 -1.94 9.98
CA LEU A 31 5.79 -0.53 9.87
C LEU A 31 4.53 -0.26 10.67
N GLU A 32 4.64 0.59 11.68
CA GLU A 32 3.49 1.00 12.48
C GLU A 32 2.58 1.94 11.69
N LEU A 33 1.28 1.65 11.74
CA LEU A 33 0.24 2.51 11.20
C LEU A 33 -0.31 3.35 12.36
N PRO A 34 -0.45 4.67 12.20
CA PRO A 34 -0.89 5.54 13.28
C PRO A 34 -2.28 5.12 13.77
N ALA A 35 -2.38 4.82 15.06
CA ALA A 35 -3.63 4.48 15.72
C ALA A 35 -4.60 5.68 15.68
N GLY A 36 -5.90 5.41 15.51
CA GLY A 36 -6.93 6.41 15.68
C GLY A 36 -6.93 7.02 17.09
N ARG A 37 -7.55 8.20 17.26
CA ARG A 37 -7.69 8.82 18.60
C ARG A 37 -8.53 7.91 19.50
N GLY A 38 -7.87 7.22 20.43
CA GLY A 38 -8.49 6.44 21.49
C GLY A 38 -7.47 5.56 22.21
N TRP A 39 -7.32 5.73 23.53
CA TRP A 39 -6.31 5.03 24.35
C TRP A 39 -6.37 3.49 24.20
N ARG A 40 -7.52 2.91 23.84
CA ARG A 40 -7.73 1.45 23.81
C ARG A 40 -7.57 0.77 22.45
N ARG A 41 -7.23 1.48 21.38
CA ARG A 41 -7.10 0.86 20.05
C ARG A 41 -5.66 0.38 19.83
N ARG A 42 -5.52 -0.86 19.36
CA ARG A 42 -4.22 -1.39 18.91
C ARG A 42 -3.84 -0.67 17.62
N PRO A 43 -2.58 -0.23 17.45
CA PRO A 43 -2.13 0.32 16.19
C PRO A 43 -2.27 -0.73 15.09
N GLY A 44 -2.52 -0.26 13.86
CA GLY A 44 -2.38 -1.11 12.70
C GLY A 44 -0.91 -1.39 12.41
N GLU A 45 -0.64 -2.46 11.67
CA GLU A 45 0.71 -2.88 11.31
C GLU A 45 0.76 -3.28 9.85
N LEU A 46 1.84 -2.89 9.19
CA LEU A 46 2.20 -3.32 7.85
C LEU A 46 3.54 -4.04 7.93
N VAL A 47 3.52 -5.35 7.68
CA VAL A 47 4.67 -6.23 7.83
C VAL A 47 5.13 -6.74 6.46
N LEU A 48 6.41 -6.56 6.16
CA LEU A 48 7.07 -7.10 4.98
C LEU A 48 7.90 -8.31 5.43
N ARG A 49 7.49 -9.51 5.02
CA ARG A 49 8.09 -10.79 5.46
C ARG A 49 8.37 -11.69 4.27
N GLY A 50 9.66 -11.93 4.00
CA GLY A 50 10.04 -12.66 2.78
C GLY A 50 9.41 -11.98 1.56
N SER A 51 8.82 -12.71 0.63
CA SER A 51 8.13 -12.10 -0.51
C SER A 51 6.72 -11.61 -0.21
N GLU A 52 6.23 -11.59 1.04
CA GLU A 52 4.83 -11.26 1.34
C GLU A 52 4.69 -9.92 2.06
N LEU A 53 3.57 -9.25 1.80
CA LEU A 53 3.11 -8.08 2.53
C LEU A 53 1.87 -8.45 3.35
N HIS A 54 1.94 -8.23 4.65
CA HIS A 54 0.88 -8.54 5.60
C HIS A 54 0.38 -7.23 6.18
N LEU A 55 -0.92 -6.95 6.05
CA LEU A 55 -1.53 -5.73 6.55
C LEU A 55 -2.56 -6.09 7.61
N THR A 56 -2.43 -5.49 8.79
CA THR A 56 -3.38 -5.61 9.89
C THR A 56 -3.86 -4.21 10.23
N LEU A 57 -5.17 -3.96 10.10
CA LEU A 57 -5.75 -2.66 10.43
C LEU A 57 -7.12 -2.86 11.10
N PRO A 58 -7.17 -2.85 12.43
CA PRO A 58 -8.40 -3.06 13.18
C PRO A 58 -9.53 -2.11 12.75
N GLY A 59 -10.73 -2.66 12.52
CA GLY A 59 -11.91 -1.88 12.13
C GLY A 59 -12.00 -1.53 10.64
N VAL A 60 -10.99 -1.90 9.84
CA VAL A 60 -11.02 -1.85 8.38
C VAL A 60 -10.87 -3.24 7.77
N LEU A 61 -9.98 -4.06 8.35
CA LEU A 61 -9.77 -5.45 7.97
C LEU A 61 -10.38 -6.39 9.01
N THR A 62 -10.97 -7.49 8.53
CA THR A 62 -11.54 -8.55 9.37
C THR A 62 -10.47 -9.48 9.94
N ASP A 63 -9.38 -9.67 9.20
CA ASP A 63 -8.18 -10.45 9.56
C ASP A 63 -6.94 -9.85 8.87
N THR A 64 -5.74 -10.36 9.15
CA THR A 64 -4.52 -9.96 8.45
C THR A 64 -4.66 -10.19 6.95
N PHE A 65 -4.63 -9.11 6.19
CA PHE A 65 -4.67 -9.16 4.74
C PHE A 65 -3.28 -9.50 4.20
N ARG A 66 -3.17 -10.65 3.52
CA ARG A 66 -1.91 -11.15 2.98
C ARG A 66 -1.85 -10.95 1.48
N LEU A 67 -0.89 -10.16 1.04
CA LEU A 67 -0.57 -9.95 -0.36
C LEU A 67 0.69 -10.74 -0.72
N PRO A 68 0.59 -11.72 -1.63
CA PRO A 68 1.77 -12.42 -2.11
C PRO A 68 2.67 -11.46 -2.92
N GLY A 69 3.96 -11.79 -2.96
CA GLY A 69 4.96 -11.04 -3.69
C GLY A 69 4.61 -10.91 -5.17
N GLY A 70 4.92 -9.75 -5.74
CA GLY A 70 4.56 -9.43 -7.13
C GLY A 70 3.10 -9.03 -7.35
N ARG A 71 2.24 -8.99 -6.31
CA ARG A 71 0.92 -8.32 -6.42
C ARG A 71 1.02 -6.81 -6.35
N VAL A 72 2.03 -6.28 -5.66
CA VAL A 72 2.32 -4.83 -5.63
C VAL A 72 3.17 -4.50 -6.85
N GLU A 73 2.65 -3.65 -7.74
CA GLU A 73 3.39 -3.16 -8.91
C GLU A 73 4.35 -2.04 -8.50
N VAL A 74 3.83 -1.08 -7.72
CA VAL A 74 4.62 0.05 -7.22
C VAL A 74 4.18 0.43 -5.81
N ALA A 75 5.17 0.74 -4.98
CA ALA A 75 5.00 1.44 -3.72
C ALA A 75 5.64 2.83 -3.85
N ALA A 76 4.87 3.88 -3.56
CA ALA A 76 5.38 5.25 -3.52
C ALA A 76 5.25 5.81 -2.12
N VAL A 77 6.32 6.39 -1.60
CA VAL A 77 6.37 6.98 -0.28
C VAL A 77 6.59 8.48 -0.41
N ASP A 78 5.77 9.26 0.30
CA ASP A 78 5.83 10.70 0.31
C ASP A 78 6.52 11.23 1.58
N ARG A 79 7.76 11.69 1.42
CA ARG A 79 8.55 12.34 2.49
C ARG A 79 7.96 13.68 2.93
N ALA A 80 7.18 14.35 2.08
CA ALA A 80 6.65 15.68 2.38
C ALA A 80 5.59 15.66 3.50
N ALA A 81 5.15 14.48 3.95
CA ALA A 81 4.22 14.31 5.06
C ALA A 81 4.69 14.93 6.38
N HIS A 82 5.99 15.18 6.54
CA HIS A 82 6.56 15.81 7.71
C HIS A 82 7.18 17.17 7.37
N GLY A 83 6.36 18.22 7.41
CA GLY A 83 6.84 19.60 7.55
C GLY A 83 6.87 20.49 6.29
N ARG A 84 6.33 20.07 5.15
CA ARG A 84 6.01 21.00 4.04
C ARG A 84 4.51 21.22 3.97
N GLU A 85 4.09 22.44 3.60
CA GLU A 85 2.70 22.74 3.26
C GLU A 85 2.24 21.81 2.14
N VAL A 86 1.53 20.74 2.52
CA VAL A 86 0.94 19.71 1.65
C VAL A 86 -0.30 20.27 0.93
N GLU A 87 -0.28 21.56 0.59
CA GLU A 87 -1.49 22.27 0.18
C GLU A 87 -2.12 21.71 -1.12
N HIS A 88 -1.37 20.94 -1.92
CA HIS A 88 -1.74 20.69 -3.31
C HIS A 88 -1.99 19.22 -3.71
N GLY A 89 -1.26 18.24 -3.15
CA GLY A 89 -1.47 16.83 -3.50
C GLY A 89 -0.34 15.91 -3.08
N ARG A 90 -0.55 14.60 -3.21
CA ARG A 90 0.39 13.53 -2.86
C ARG A 90 0.42 12.45 -3.94
N PHE A 91 1.59 11.84 -4.08
CA PHE A 91 1.94 10.83 -5.08
C PHE A 91 1.65 11.34 -6.50
N PRO A 92 2.59 12.09 -7.10
CA PRO A 92 2.40 12.62 -8.43
C PRO A 92 2.38 11.47 -9.44
N VAL A 93 1.45 11.54 -10.38
CA VAL A 93 1.38 10.62 -11.51
C VAL A 93 2.23 11.19 -12.63
N LEU A 94 3.30 10.49 -12.99
CA LEU A 94 4.23 10.91 -14.03
C LEU A 94 3.93 10.23 -15.36
N GLN A 95 4.20 10.93 -16.45
CA GLN A 95 4.15 10.35 -17.79
C GLN A 95 5.31 9.37 -17.97
N ARG A 96 5.00 8.17 -18.44
CA ARG A 96 6.02 7.18 -18.79
C ARG A 96 6.15 7.00 -20.29
N LEU A 97 7.38 7.05 -20.79
CA LEU A 97 7.68 6.86 -22.22
C LEU A 97 7.98 5.40 -22.57
N SER A 98 8.58 4.66 -21.64
CA SER A 98 8.94 3.25 -21.80
C SER A 98 8.96 2.54 -20.43
N PRO A 99 9.11 1.22 -20.37
CA PRO A 99 9.18 0.50 -19.08
C PRO A 99 10.24 1.04 -18.10
N THR A 100 11.29 1.68 -18.60
CA THR A 100 12.41 2.21 -17.79
C THR A 100 12.59 3.72 -17.88
N SER A 101 11.83 4.42 -18.73
CA SER A 101 11.98 5.86 -18.98
C SER A 101 10.74 6.63 -18.55
N ILE A 102 10.92 7.52 -17.57
CA ILE A 102 9.88 8.37 -17.00
C ILE A 102 10.23 9.82 -17.27
N VAL A 103 9.25 10.61 -17.70
CA VAL A 103 9.44 12.05 -17.94
C VAL A 103 9.59 12.74 -16.58
N PRO A 104 10.59 13.63 -16.41
CA PRO A 104 10.75 14.42 -15.18
C PRO A 104 9.48 15.15 -14.78
N PHE A 105 9.30 15.36 -13.47
CA PHE A 105 8.07 15.92 -12.90
C PHE A 105 7.63 17.23 -13.57
N GLU A 106 8.56 18.13 -13.85
CA GLU A 106 8.31 19.47 -14.41
C GLU A 106 7.66 19.43 -15.79
N GLN A 107 7.83 18.33 -16.53
CA GLN A 107 7.37 18.17 -17.91
C GLN A 107 6.32 17.06 -18.04
N GLY A 108 6.39 16.06 -17.18
CA GLY A 108 5.63 14.83 -17.24
C GLY A 108 4.53 14.71 -16.20
N PHE A 109 4.25 15.75 -15.42
CA PHE A 109 3.20 15.70 -14.41
C PHE A 109 1.81 15.57 -15.04
N GLN A 110 1.07 14.54 -14.62
CA GLN A 110 -0.26 14.20 -15.15
C GLN A 110 -1.39 14.32 -14.11
N GLY A 111 -1.08 14.74 -12.88
CA GLY A 111 -2.06 14.83 -11.78
C GLY A 111 -1.58 14.13 -10.51
N TRP A 112 -2.43 14.10 -9.49
CA TRP A 112 -2.14 13.47 -8.20
C TRP A 112 -2.99 12.22 -8.00
N VAL A 113 -2.49 11.26 -7.20
CA VAL A 113 -3.35 10.18 -6.71
C VAL A 113 -4.25 10.65 -5.56
N TRP A 114 -3.76 11.60 -4.76
CA TRP A 114 -4.50 12.13 -3.62
C TRP A 114 -4.35 13.64 -3.51
N THR A 115 -5.43 14.34 -3.16
CA THR A 115 -5.39 15.77 -2.80
C THR A 115 -6.29 16.06 -1.61
N THR A 116 -5.96 17.12 -0.85
CA THR A 116 -6.77 17.60 0.28
C THR A 116 -8.16 18.04 -0.15
N ARG A 117 -8.31 18.57 -1.38
CA ARG A 117 -9.54 19.18 -1.90
C ARG A 117 -10.43 18.22 -2.70
N SER A 118 -9.84 17.36 -3.53
CA SER A 118 -10.57 16.47 -4.45
C SER A 118 -10.59 15.01 -3.98
N GLY A 119 -9.97 14.71 -2.84
CA GLY A 119 -9.96 13.38 -2.24
C GLY A 119 -8.97 12.44 -2.89
N SER A 120 -9.29 11.15 -2.93
CA SER A 120 -8.39 10.10 -3.38
C SER A 120 -8.84 9.43 -4.68
N GLY A 121 -7.87 9.00 -5.49
CA GLY A 121 -8.02 8.07 -6.60
C GLY A 121 -8.08 6.60 -6.17
N LEU A 122 -7.55 6.31 -4.99
CA LEU A 122 -7.37 4.98 -4.41
C LEU A 122 -7.94 4.98 -2.98
N PRO A 123 -8.60 3.90 -2.54
CA PRO A 123 -9.11 3.80 -1.18
C PRO A 123 -8.05 4.08 -0.12
N THR A 124 -8.37 4.96 0.83
CA THR A 124 -7.50 5.29 1.95
C THR A 124 -7.82 4.40 3.15
N LEU A 125 -6.80 3.75 3.69
CA LEU A 125 -6.85 2.91 4.88
C LEU A 125 -6.30 3.71 6.07
N ALA A 126 -7.16 4.52 6.66
CA ALA A 126 -6.83 5.32 7.85
C ALA A 126 -7.91 5.14 8.90
N GLU A 127 -7.50 4.98 10.17
CA GLU A 127 -8.45 4.97 11.29
C GLU A 127 -8.94 6.38 11.66
N SER A 128 -8.07 7.39 11.48
CA SER A 128 -8.37 8.79 11.78
C SER A 128 -8.64 9.57 10.49
N PRO A 129 -9.70 10.39 10.44
CA PRO A 129 -10.00 11.23 9.28
C PRO A 129 -8.94 12.32 9.03
N ASP A 130 -8.11 12.63 10.04
CA ASP A 130 -7.04 13.62 9.95
C ASP A 130 -5.69 13.01 9.51
N ALA A 131 -5.58 11.67 9.48
CA ALA A 131 -4.35 11.00 9.09
C ALA A 131 -4.19 11.06 7.57
N LEU A 132 -3.25 11.89 7.11
CA LEU A 132 -2.94 12.03 5.69
C LEU A 132 -2.11 10.82 5.21
N PRO A 133 -2.45 10.21 4.07
CA PRO A 133 -1.68 9.09 3.56
C PRO A 133 -0.29 9.55 3.12
N ASN A 134 0.73 8.75 3.37
CA ASN A 134 2.12 8.99 2.98
C ASN A 134 2.79 7.75 2.36
N LEU A 135 2.05 6.64 2.25
CA LEU A 135 2.36 5.49 1.43
C LEU A 135 1.21 5.22 0.45
N ALA A 136 1.55 4.96 -0.81
CA ALA A 136 0.64 4.47 -1.83
C ALA A 136 1.13 3.11 -2.33
N LEU A 137 0.24 2.12 -2.35
CA LEU A 137 0.47 0.81 -2.96
C LEU A 137 -0.43 0.68 -4.18
N VAL A 138 0.12 0.39 -5.34
CA VAL A 138 -0.66 0.09 -6.55
C VAL A 138 -0.44 -1.36 -6.93
N PHE A 139 -1.52 -2.05 -7.27
CA PHE A 139 -1.49 -3.48 -7.54
C PHE A 139 -1.40 -3.77 -9.04
N VAL A 140 -0.65 -4.82 -9.39
CA VAL A 140 -0.55 -5.33 -10.76
C VAL A 140 -1.93 -5.73 -11.30
N LYS A 141 -2.76 -6.33 -10.43
CA LYS A 141 -4.16 -6.64 -10.69
C LYS A 141 -5.00 -6.07 -9.55
N PRO A 142 -6.06 -5.29 -9.84
CA PRO A 142 -6.99 -4.83 -8.83
C PRO A 142 -7.56 -6.00 -8.01
N LEU A 143 -7.77 -5.77 -6.71
CA LEU A 143 -8.49 -6.73 -5.89
C LEU A 143 -9.95 -6.76 -6.35
N ASP A 144 -10.46 -7.95 -6.59
CA ASP A 144 -11.86 -8.13 -6.98
C ASP A 144 -12.82 -8.13 -5.78
N GLY A 145 -14.12 -8.13 -6.06
CA GLY A 145 -15.15 -8.01 -5.03
C GLY A 145 -15.11 -9.16 -4.02
N ASP A 146 -14.72 -10.36 -4.43
CA ASP A 146 -14.63 -11.53 -3.56
C ASP A 146 -13.39 -11.47 -2.66
N GLU A 147 -12.23 -11.08 -3.21
CA GLU A 147 -11.01 -10.82 -2.44
C GLU A 147 -11.27 -9.72 -1.39
N VAL A 148 -11.94 -8.64 -1.78
CA VAL A 148 -12.28 -7.53 -0.88
C VAL A 148 -13.29 -7.97 0.19
N ALA A 149 -14.36 -8.68 -0.17
CA ALA A 149 -15.39 -9.12 0.77
C ALA A 149 -14.88 -10.10 1.84
N ARG A 150 -13.83 -10.88 1.53
CA ARG A 150 -13.22 -11.81 2.50
C ARG A 150 -12.34 -11.13 3.53
N CYS A 151 -11.65 -10.06 3.14
CA CYS A 151 -10.57 -9.48 3.95
C CYS A 151 -10.95 -8.16 4.63
N PHE A 152 -11.97 -7.47 4.13
CA PHE A 152 -12.36 -6.15 4.62
C PHE A 152 -13.67 -6.21 5.41
N GLU A 153 -13.79 -5.29 6.37
CA GLU A 153 -14.99 -5.14 7.17
C GLU A 153 -16.22 -4.91 6.27
N PRO A 154 -17.34 -5.63 6.46
CA PRO A 154 -18.50 -5.54 5.57
C PRO A 154 -19.05 -4.11 5.39
N ALA A 155 -18.93 -3.27 6.42
CA ALA A 155 -19.31 -1.86 6.34
C ALA A 155 -18.42 -1.07 5.35
N TRP A 156 -17.11 -1.35 5.36
CA TRP A 156 -16.15 -0.78 4.43
C TRP A 156 -16.42 -1.25 2.99
N VAL A 157 -16.67 -2.54 2.80
CA VAL A 157 -17.00 -3.13 1.50
C VAL A 157 -18.26 -2.51 0.91
N ARG A 158 -19.32 -2.35 1.71
CA ARG A 158 -20.56 -1.68 1.27
C ARG A 158 -20.31 -0.22 0.88
N ALA A 159 -19.52 0.52 1.65
CA ALA A 159 -19.18 1.91 1.34
C ALA A 159 -18.36 2.02 0.04
N LEU A 160 -17.49 1.05 -0.24
CA LEU A 160 -16.76 0.97 -1.49
C LEU A 160 -17.69 0.61 -2.67
N ALA A 161 -18.53 -0.42 -2.51
CA ALA A 161 -19.46 -0.88 -3.52
C ALA A 161 -20.48 0.20 -3.95
N ALA A 162 -21.00 0.98 -3.00
CA ALA A 162 -21.95 2.08 -3.26
C ALA A 162 -21.39 3.18 -4.18
N ARG A 163 -20.07 3.23 -4.37
CA ARG A 163 -19.38 4.20 -5.23
C ARG A 163 -18.93 3.59 -6.55
N SER A 164 -19.01 2.27 -6.69
CA SER A 164 -18.71 1.58 -7.93
C SER A 164 -19.91 1.69 -8.87
N PRO A 165 -19.75 2.22 -10.09
CA PRO A 165 -20.84 2.28 -11.08
C PRO A 165 -21.45 0.91 -11.39
N LEU A 166 -20.68 -0.16 -11.18
CA LEU A 166 -21.07 -1.54 -11.46
C LEU A 166 -21.52 -2.29 -10.21
N GLY A 167 -21.59 -1.64 -9.04
CA GLY A 167 -21.99 -2.25 -7.76
C GLY A 167 -20.99 -3.26 -7.18
N SER A 168 -20.03 -3.76 -7.96
CA SER A 168 -18.92 -4.59 -7.47
C SER A 168 -17.71 -3.72 -7.14
N PRO A 169 -17.15 -3.80 -5.92
CA PRO A 169 -15.93 -3.08 -5.58
C PRO A 169 -14.74 -3.66 -6.35
N SER A 170 -13.88 -2.78 -6.85
CA SER A 170 -12.58 -3.13 -7.44
C SER A 170 -11.54 -2.18 -6.85
N VAL A 171 -10.47 -2.72 -6.28
CA VAL A 171 -9.45 -1.95 -5.55
C VAL A 171 -8.13 -2.02 -6.31
N PRO A 172 -7.79 -1.00 -7.12
CA PRO A 172 -6.54 -0.98 -7.89
C PRO A 172 -5.30 -0.70 -7.02
N GLY A 173 -5.48 -0.22 -5.80
CA GLY A 173 -4.40 0.12 -4.87
C GLY A 173 -4.94 0.65 -3.55
N LEU A 174 -4.04 0.98 -2.63
CA LEU A 174 -4.35 1.45 -1.28
C LEU A 174 -3.50 2.66 -0.93
N LEU A 175 -4.07 3.62 -0.22
CA LEU A 175 -3.34 4.71 0.42
C LEU A 175 -3.29 4.46 1.92
N ILE A 176 -2.11 4.55 2.51
CA ILE A 176 -1.86 4.17 3.89
C ILE A 176 -1.07 5.29 4.57
N PRO A 177 -1.48 5.76 5.75
CA PRO A 177 -0.61 6.54 6.62
C PRO A 177 0.34 5.59 7.35
N VAL A 178 1.64 5.82 7.27
CA VAL A 178 2.69 5.12 8.01
C VAL A 178 3.35 6.08 8.99
N GLY A 179 3.72 5.58 10.17
CA GLY A 179 4.38 6.38 11.21
C GLY A 179 5.84 6.71 10.89
N ASP A 180 6.59 5.71 10.42
CA ASP A 180 8.01 5.84 10.10
C ASP A 180 8.22 5.83 8.58
N VAL A 181 8.26 7.03 8.00
CA VAL A 181 8.41 7.24 6.55
C VAL A 181 9.77 6.76 6.03
N PRO A 182 10.92 7.10 6.65
CA PRO A 182 12.22 6.56 6.26
C PRO A 182 12.28 5.02 6.31
N ALA A 183 11.74 4.40 7.36
CA ALA A 183 11.71 2.94 7.44
C ALA A 183 10.86 2.32 6.33
N ALA A 184 9.71 2.92 6.01
CA ALA A 184 8.86 2.46 4.92
C ALA A 184 9.58 2.50 3.57
N GLU A 185 10.28 3.58 3.26
CA GLU A 185 11.07 3.68 2.03
C GLU A 185 12.15 2.62 1.93
N ASP A 186 12.93 2.44 2.99
CA ASP A 186 14.00 1.45 3.02
C ASP A 186 13.43 0.04 2.86
N ALA A 187 12.28 -0.24 3.49
CA ALA A 187 11.60 -1.51 3.39
C ALA A 187 11.12 -1.79 1.96
N PHE A 188 10.40 -0.86 1.34
CA PHE A 188 9.91 -1.04 -0.04
C PHE A 188 11.02 -1.01 -1.09
N ARG A 189 12.14 -0.33 -0.82
CA ARG A 189 13.34 -0.39 -1.65
C ARG A 189 13.95 -1.79 -1.64
N ARG A 190 14.09 -2.40 -0.47
CA ARG A 190 14.56 -3.79 -0.32
C ARG A 190 13.60 -4.79 -0.93
N PHE A 191 12.30 -4.51 -0.84
CA PHE A 191 11.26 -5.33 -1.46
C PHE A 191 11.22 -5.20 -3.00
N GLY A 192 11.97 -4.25 -3.57
CA GLY A 192 12.11 -4.08 -5.03
C GLY A 192 10.89 -3.46 -5.73
N VAL A 193 9.97 -2.84 -4.98
CA VAL A 193 8.74 -2.22 -5.53
C VAL A 193 8.68 -0.70 -5.30
N LEU A 194 9.65 -0.11 -4.60
CA LEU A 194 9.71 1.34 -4.43
C LEU A 194 9.94 2.02 -5.79
N GLY A 195 9.04 2.92 -6.16
CA GLY A 195 9.15 3.65 -7.42
C GLY A 195 8.17 4.81 -7.55
N PRO A 196 8.35 5.67 -8.56
CA PRO A 196 7.37 6.70 -8.91
C PRO A 196 6.10 6.06 -9.48
N ILE A 197 4.96 6.69 -9.23
CA ILE A 197 3.68 6.31 -9.86
C ILE A 197 3.62 6.93 -11.25
N THR A 198 3.20 6.14 -12.23
CA THR A 198 3.06 6.62 -13.61
C THR A 198 1.65 6.46 -14.16
N ASP A 199 1.43 7.04 -15.34
CA ASP A 199 0.20 6.92 -16.11
C ASP A 199 -0.15 5.48 -16.52
N ARG A 200 0.81 4.55 -16.47
CA ARG A 200 0.57 3.12 -16.67
C ARG A 200 -0.16 2.48 -15.51
N GLU A 201 0.20 2.83 -14.28
CA GLU A 201 -0.40 2.24 -13.07
C GLU A 201 -1.66 3.01 -12.66
N VAL A 202 -1.72 4.32 -12.93
CA VAL A 202 -2.87 5.18 -12.57
C VAL A 202 -3.51 5.84 -13.81
N PRO A 203 -4.68 5.34 -14.25
CA PRO A 203 -5.39 5.89 -15.40
C PRO A 203 -5.99 7.28 -15.09
N PRO A 204 -6.34 8.08 -16.12
CA PRO A 204 -6.89 9.43 -15.94
C PRO A 204 -8.06 9.54 -14.97
N THR A 205 -8.95 8.54 -14.93
CA THR A 205 -10.13 8.53 -14.04
C THR A 205 -9.79 8.45 -12.55
N MET A 206 -8.62 7.95 -12.21
CA MET A 206 -8.12 7.86 -10.83
C MET A 206 -7.25 9.07 -10.45
N ARG A 207 -6.93 9.94 -11.41
CA ARG A 207 -6.14 11.15 -11.15
C ARG A 207 -7.02 12.20 -10.51
N ARG A 208 -6.41 13.05 -9.71
CA ARG A 208 -7.01 14.19 -9.03
C ARG A 208 -6.27 15.44 -9.47
N HIS A 209 -6.98 16.36 -10.11
CA HIS A 209 -6.46 17.65 -10.53
C HIS A 209 -6.95 18.76 -9.57
N LEU A 210 -6.21 19.86 -9.47
CA LEU A 210 -6.63 21.08 -8.76
C LEU A 210 -7.08 22.14 -9.78
N PRO A 211 -7.88 23.16 -9.39
CA PRO A 211 -9.04 23.18 -8.51
C PRO A 211 -10.33 23.34 -9.35
N GLY A 212 -11.18 22.32 -9.36
CA GLY A 212 -12.44 22.31 -10.11
C GLY A 212 -13.12 20.93 -10.10
N ASP A 213 -12.33 19.88 -9.88
CA ASP A 213 -12.85 18.54 -9.72
C ASP A 213 -13.57 18.37 -8.38
N ARG A 214 -14.86 18.01 -8.50
CA ARG A 214 -15.74 17.61 -7.41
C ARG A 214 -15.03 16.54 -6.55
N PRO A 215 -14.97 16.68 -5.22
CA PRO A 215 -14.33 15.68 -4.36
C PRO A 215 -14.95 14.30 -4.58
N ALA A 216 -14.10 13.30 -4.86
CA ALA A 216 -14.54 11.94 -5.15
C ALA A 216 -14.74 11.08 -3.87
N ASP A 217 -14.46 11.62 -2.68
CA ASP A 217 -14.28 10.80 -1.48
C ASP A 217 -15.06 11.30 -0.26
N PRO A 218 -15.97 10.50 0.33
CA PRO A 218 -16.43 10.70 1.70
C PRO A 218 -15.39 10.20 2.71
N ARG A 219 -14.97 11.08 3.61
CA ARG A 219 -14.28 10.72 4.85
C ARG A 219 -15.28 9.97 5.74
N ILE A 220 -14.98 8.72 6.11
CA ILE A 220 -15.84 7.94 7.02
C ILE A 220 -15.35 8.22 8.45
N PRO A 221 -16.06 9.01 9.28
CA PRO A 221 -15.88 8.90 10.71
C PRO A 221 -16.31 7.48 11.11
N VAL A 222 -15.39 6.73 11.73
CA VAL A 222 -15.75 5.49 12.41
C VAL A 222 -16.71 5.89 13.53
N ASP A 223 -18.01 5.66 13.32
CA ASP A 223 -19.04 6.01 14.29
C ASP A 223 -18.86 5.17 15.56
N GLU A 224 -18.18 5.74 16.56
CA GLU A 224 -18.09 5.17 17.92
C GLU A 224 -19.46 5.15 18.63
N GLY A 225 -20.47 5.83 18.09
CA GLY A 225 -21.81 5.93 18.68
C GLY A 225 -22.75 4.75 18.42
N ALA A 226 -22.46 3.88 17.45
CA ALA A 226 -23.38 2.81 17.07
C ALA A 226 -23.45 1.63 18.08
N ARG A 227 -22.52 1.53 19.03
CA ARG A 227 -22.55 0.49 20.09
C ARG A 227 -23.24 0.92 21.39
N VAL A 228 -23.71 2.17 21.51
CA VAL A 228 -24.25 2.71 22.78
C VAL A 228 -25.78 2.92 22.74
N ARG A 229 -26.48 2.52 21.67
CA ARG A 229 -27.94 2.79 21.53
C ARG A 229 -28.86 1.57 21.57
N THR A 230 -28.44 0.49 22.20
CA THR A 230 -29.34 -0.63 22.55
C THR A 230 -29.32 -0.93 24.05
N SER A 231 -29.34 0.10 24.89
CA SER A 231 -29.72 -0.06 26.30
C SER A 231 -31.20 0.27 26.44
N VAL A 232 -32.06 -0.71 26.17
CA VAL A 232 -33.47 -0.67 26.58
C VAL A 232 -33.49 -0.88 28.09
N ALA A 233 -33.93 0.13 28.85
CA ALA A 233 -34.09 0.00 30.29
C ALA A 233 -35.14 -1.10 30.60
N PRO A 234 -34.89 -1.99 31.57
CA PRO A 234 -35.83 -3.05 31.91
C PRO A 234 -37.12 -2.48 32.51
N PRO A 235 -38.30 -3.03 32.16
CA PRO A 235 -39.57 -2.55 32.69
C PRO A 235 -39.82 -3.04 34.12
N GLY A 236 -39.98 -2.08 35.04
CA GLY A 236 -40.89 -2.17 36.18
C GLY A 236 -40.27 -2.32 37.58
N ARG A 237 -40.81 -1.55 38.55
CA ARG A 237 -41.72 -2.07 39.58
C ARG A 237 -42.40 -0.94 40.36
N SER A 238 -43.74 -1.03 40.38
CA SER A 238 -44.72 -0.68 41.45
C SER A 238 -44.40 0.45 42.41
#